data_AF-A0A7H0VFV5-F1
#
_entry.id   AF-A0A7H0VFV5-F1
#
_cell.length_a   1.000
_cell.length_b   1.000
_cell.length_c   1.000
_cell.angle_alpha   90.00
_cell.angle_beta   90.00
_cell.angle_gamma   90.00
#
_symmetry.space_group_name_H-M   'P 1'
#
loop_
_entity.id
_entity.type
_entity.pdbx_description
1 polymer ?
#
loop_
_entity_poly.entity_id
_entity_poly.type
_entity_poly.pdbx_seq_one_letter_code
_entity_poly.pdbx_strand_id
1 'polypeptide(L)'
;MGLLSFFKSNKEDLDWDTIRSTEGVYPPNSITILMTETETGKPATGWLDLAYKDYPYKKYCPYNLQFSVEIDDSGSEELDMGTIEDYFKDLLKKECVVHVVARVATDFGMIMDMYIDNPEFAQATLMDLNEKEDKWIEFGCGFKYDPKWKEYRRIASLVG
;
A
#
# COMPACT_ATOMS: atom_id res chain seq x y z
N MET A 1 -44.37 -12.44 18.85
CA MET A 1 -43.20 -12.18 19.74
C MET A 1 -42.19 -13.29 19.44
N GLY A 2 -41.19 -13.14 18.56
CA GLY A 2 -40.09 -12.18 18.57
C GLY A 2 -38.78 -12.97 18.65
N LEU A 3 -38.49 -13.80 17.63
CA LEU A 3 -37.41 -14.81 17.59
C LEU A 3 -36.10 -14.31 16.94
N LEU A 4 -35.80 -13.01 16.99
CA LEU A 4 -34.69 -12.39 16.23
C LEU A 4 -33.72 -11.55 17.08
N SER A 5 -33.44 -11.93 18.33
CA SER A 5 -32.53 -11.17 19.20
C SER A 5 -31.24 -11.91 19.57
N PHE A 6 -30.62 -12.62 18.63
CA PHE A 6 -29.37 -13.37 18.88
C PHE A 6 -28.13 -12.96 18.07
N PHE A 7 -28.18 -11.87 17.31
CA PHE A 7 -26.98 -11.31 16.67
C PHE A 7 -26.78 -9.84 17.05
N LYS A 8 -26.61 -9.58 18.34
CA LYS A 8 -25.82 -8.41 18.76
C LYS A 8 -24.36 -8.82 18.60
N SER A 9 -23.71 -8.41 17.51
CA SER A 9 -22.26 -8.54 17.43
C SER A 9 -21.68 -7.71 18.57
N ASN A 10 -21.05 -8.36 19.55
CA ASN A 10 -20.07 -7.70 20.41
C ASN A 10 -18.95 -7.22 19.49
N LYS A 11 -19.10 -6.03 18.90
CA LYS A 11 -17.96 -5.27 18.42
C LYS A 11 -17.30 -4.77 19.68
N GLU A 12 -16.32 -5.51 20.16
CA GLU A 12 -15.33 -4.94 21.06
C GLU A 12 -14.86 -3.64 20.41
N ASP A 13 -14.94 -2.54 21.15
CA ASP A 13 -14.27 -1.29 20.77
C ASP A 13 -12.78 -1.60 20.78
N LEU A 14 -12.29 -2.05 19.63
CA LEU A 14 -10.88 -2.30 19.37
C LEU A 14 -10.14 -0.97 19.55
N ASP A 15 -9.29 -0.93 20.57
CA ASP A 15 -8.38 0.18 20.84
C ASP A 15 -7.29 0.22 19.77
N TRP A 16 -7.51 1.07 18.76
CA TRP A 16 -6.60 1.23 17.64
C TRP A 16 -5.23 1.74 18.09
N ASP A 17 -5.17 2.63 19.09
CA ASP A 17 -3.92 3.24 19.53
C ASP A 17 -2.98 2.20 20.15
N THR A 18 -3.57 1.23 20.87
CA THR A 18 -2.82 0.05 21.32
C THR A 18 -2.41 -0.83 20.14
N ILE A 19 -3.31 -1.18 19.23
CA ILE A 19 -3.04 -2.13 18.13
C ILE A 19 -1.97 -1.60 17.17
N ARG A 20 -2.07 -0.33 16.75
CA ARG A 20 -1.16 0.30 15.78
C ARG A 20 0.29 0.34 16.26
N SER A 21 0.48 0.25 17.57
CA SER A 21 1.80 0.24 18.23
C SER A 21 2.39 -1.16 18.36
N THR A 22 1.69 -2.20 17.91
CA THR A 22 2.15 -3.60 17.97
C THR A 22 2.47 -4.14 16.58
N GLU A 23 3.35 -5.15 16.53
CA GLU A 23 3.59 -5.92 15.31
C GLU A 23 2.34 -6.68 14.80
N GLY A 24 1.33 -6.87 15.66
CA GLY A 24 0.07 -7.54 15.30
C GLY A 24 -0.77 -6.79 14.26
N VAL A 25 -0.44 -5.52 13.98
CA VAL A 25 -1.03 -4.75 12.88
C VAL A 25 -0.55 -5.24 11.52
N TYR A 26 0.61 -5.89 11.43
CA TYR A 26 1.17 -6.42 10.18
C TYR A 26 0.95 -7.94 10.11
N PRO A 27 0.04 -8.44 9.25
CA PRO A 27 -0.10 -9.87 9.08
C PRO A 27 1.16 -10.46 8.43
N PRO A 28 1.50 -11.74 8.66
CA PRO A 28 2.58 -12.40 7.93
C PRO A 28 2.30 -12.36 6.42
N ASN A 29 3.25 -11.89 5.64
CA ASN A 29 3.09 -11.71 4.20
C ASN A 29 2.70 -13.01 3.49
N SER A 30 1.82 -12.90 2.50
CA SER A 30 1.38 -13.98 1.61
C SER A 30 1.50 -13.49 0.17
N ILE A 31 2.74 -13.41 -0.31
CA ILE A 31 3.07 -12.81 -1.60
C ILE A 31 2.68 -13.74 -2.76
N THR A 32 1.91 -13.21 -3.70
CA THR A 32 1.63 -13.84 -5.00
C THR A 32 2.28 -13.03 -6.11
N ILE A 33 3.01 -13.71 -6.99
CA ILE A 33 3.64 -13.10 -8.16
C ILE A 33 2.66 -13.07 -9.33
N LEU A 34 2.63 -11.94 -10.03
CA LEU A 34 1.79 -11.68 -11.18
C LEU A 34 2.65 -11.51 -12.43
N MET A 35 2.29 -12.19 -13.50
CA MET A 35 2.81 -11.93 -14.83
C MET A 35 1.78 -11.07 -15.57
N THR A 36 2.20 -9.91 -16.06
CA THR A 36 1.36 -8.98 -16.82
C THR A 36 2.12 -8.47 -18.04
N GLU A 37 1.46 -7.66 -18.85
CA GLU A 37 2.10 -6.85 -19.88
C GLU A 37 2.06 -5.37 -19.44
N THR A 38 3.10 -4.62 -19.81
CA THR A 38 3.15 -3.16 -19.68
C THR A 38 2.25 -2.49 -20.72
N GLU A 39 2.15 -1.16 -20.69
CA GLU A 39 1.36 -0.40 -21.67
C GLU A 39 1.91 -0.56 -23.11
N THR A 40 3.23 -0.77 -23.26
CA THR A 40 3.84 -1.07 -24.56
C THR A 40 3.79 -2.56 -24.95
N GLY A 41 3.15 -3.41 -24.14
CA GLY A 41 3.01 -4.85 -24.41
C GLY A 41 4.26 -5.67 -24.04
N LYS A 42 5.21 -5.11 -23.28
CA LYS A 42 6.37 -5.86 -22.79
C LYS A 42 5.96 -6.72 -21.59
N PRO A 43 6.53 -7.92 -21.42
CA PRO A 43 6.33 -8.69 -20.20
C PRO A 43 6.76 -7.90 -18.97
N ALA A 44 5.91 -7.86 -17.96
CA ALA A 44 6.19 -7.27 -16.66
C ALA A 44 5.80 -8.22 -15.53
N THR A 45 6.45 -8.02 -14.39
CA THR A 45 6.17 -8.76 -13.16
C THR A 45 5.64 -7.81 -12.11
N GLY A 46 4.64 -8.26 -11.36
CA GLY A 46 4.20 -7.62 -10.15
C GLY A 46 4.08 -8.62 -9.02
N TRP A 47 3.77 -8.11 -7.83
CA TRP A 47 3.40 -8.92 -6.71
C TRP A 47 2.23 -8.28 -5.97
N LEU A 48 1.44 -9.12 -5.30
CA LEU A 48 0.32 -8.74 -4.45
C LEU A 48 0.43 -9.52 -3.14
N ASP A 49 0.26 -8.84 -2.01
CA ASP A 49 0.20 -9.49 -0.70
C ASP A 49 -1.24 -9.88 -0.34
N LEU A 50 -1.53 -11.19 -0.43
CA LEU A 50 -2.84 -11.74 -0.11
C LEU A 50 -3.13 -11.83 1.39
N ALA A 51 -2.15 -11.58 2.27
CA ALA A 51 -2.36 -11.54 3.72
C ALA A 51 -3.44 -10.52 4.12
N TYR A 52 -3.66 -9.52 3.27
CA TYR A 52 -4.63 -8.48 3.49
C TYR A 52 -6.07 -8.82 3.04
N LYS A 53 -6.32 -10.02 2.47
CA LYS A 53 -7.65 -10.46 2.01
C LYS A 53 -8.69 -10.34 3.11
N ASP A 54 -8.35 -10.79 4.31
CA ASP A 54 -9.23 -10.81 5.49
C ASP A 54 -8.70 -9.92 6.64
N TYR A 55 -7.84 -8.95 6.33
CA TYR A 55 -7.27 -8.03 7.33
C TYR A 55 -8.38 -7.32 8.14
N PRO A 56 -8.42 -7.48 9.48
CA PRO A 56 -9.53 -7.01 10.30
C PRO A 56 -9.52 -5.49 10.54
N TYR A 57 -8.37 -4.84 10.35
CA TYR A 57 -8.16 -3.43 10.72
C TYR A 57 -8.26 -2.45 9.53
N LYS A 58 -8.74 -2.88 8.36
CA LYS A 58 -8.89 -2.06 7.14
C LYS A 58 -9.52 -0.68 7.38
N LYS A 59 -10.52 -0.61 8.25
CA LYS A 59 -11.23 0.65 8.57
C LYS A 59 -10.33 1.71 9.21
N TYR A 60 -9.23 1.30 9.84
CA TYR A 60 -8.28 2.18 10.51
C TYR A 60 -7.15 2.65 9.60
N CYS A 61 -6.93 1.99 8.46
CA CYS A 61 -6.03 2.44 7.40
C CYS A 61 -6.84 2.73 6.12
N PRO A 62 -7.68 3.78 6.09
CA PRO A 62 -8.71 3.89 5.08
C PRO A 62 -8.25 4.60 3.81
N TYR A 63 -6.99 5.01 3.69
CA TYR A 63 -6.49 5.74 2.52
C TYR A 63 -5.60 4.83 1.69
N ASN A 64 -5.99 4.60 0.45
CA ASN A 64 -5.13 4.01 -0.56
C ASN A 64 -4.25 5.13 -1.13
N LEU A 65 -2.94 4.90 -1.04
CA LEU A 65 -1.90 5.73 -1.59
C LEU A 65 -1.26 4.96 -2.74
N GLN A 66 -1.46 5.44 -3.96
CA GLN A 66 -0.87 4.86 -5.15
C GLN A 66 0.33 5.71 -5.56
N PHE A 67 1.48 5.08 -5.72
CA PHE A 67 2.68 5.70 -6.26
C PHE A 67 2.90 5.28 -7.70
N SER A 68 3.40 6.21 -8.50
CA SER A 68 4.05 5.95 -9.78
C SER A 68 5.47 6.45 -9.66
N VAL A 69 6.45 5.58 -9.86
CA VAL A 69 7.87 5.90 -9.74
C VAL A 69 8.53 5.68 -11.10
N GLU A 70 9.29 6.68 -11.54
CA GLU A 70 10.13 6.59 -12.72
C GLU A 70 11.56 6.24 -12.29
N ILE A 71 12.11 5.22 -12.94
CA ILE A 71 13.48 4.72 -12.73
C ILE A 71 14.21 4.95 -14.04
N ASP A 72 15.19 5.86 -14.04
CA ASP A 72 15.98 6.15 -15.23
C ASP A 72 16.95 5.00 -15.54
N ASP A 73 17.00 4.59 -16.82
CA ASP A 73 17.95 3.61 -17.35
C ASP A 73 19.42 4.05 -17.19
N SER A 74 19.67 5.35 -16.93
CA SER A 74 21.01 5.94 -16.88
C SER A 74 21.74 5.84 -15.53
N GLY A 75 21.07 5.44 -14.45
CA GLY A 75 21.55 5.73 -13.08
C GLY A 75 21.51 4.59 -12.08
N SER A 76 22.65 3.89 -11.94
CA SER A 76 23.05 2.98 -10.85
C SER A 76 22.41 1.58 -10.82
N GLU A 77 23.27 0.56 -10.88
CA GLU A 77 22.93 -0.86 -10.62
C GLU A 77 22.40 -1.11 -9.18
N GLU A 78 22.36 -0.08 -8.33
CA GLU A 78 21.99 -0.15 -6.90
C GLU A 78 20.52 0.21 -6.62
N LEU A 79 19.81 0.83 -7.57
CA LEU A 79 18.43 1.30 -7.41
C LEU A 79 17.43 0.24 -7.87
N ASP A 80 17.22 -0.78 -7.04
CA ASP A 80 16.16 -1.77 -7.29
C ASP A 80 14.80 -1.33 -6.72
N MET A 81 13.72 -1.88 -7.30
CA MET A 81 12.34 -1.57 -6.90
C MET A 81 12.05 -1.87 -5.42
N GLY A 82 12.76 -2.83 -4.81
CA GLY A 82 12.60 -3.14 -3.39
C GLY A 82 13.18 -2.06 -2.50
N THR A 83 14.33 -1.51 -2.86
CA THR A 83 14.99 -0.40 -2.18
C THR A 83 14.12 0.85 -2.19
N ILE A 84 13.49 1.16 -3.32
CA ILE A 84 12.56 2.29 -3.43
C ILE A 84 11.31 2.07 -2.57
N GLU A 85 10.73 0.88 -2.62
CA GLU A 85 9.57 0.52 -1.82
C GLU A 85 9.85 0.65 -0.32
N ASP A 86 10.97 0.10 0.15
CA ASP A 86 11.39 0.20 1.55
C ASP A 86 11.66 1.65 1.95
N TYR A 87 12.25 2.46 1.07
CA TYR A 87 12.44 3.89 1.35
C TYR A 87 11.12 4.63 1.63
N PHE A 88 10.12 4.50 0.75
CA PHE A 88 8.83 5.17 0.94
C PHE A 88 8.08 4.61 2.15
N LYS A 89 8.13 3.29 2.34
CA LYS A 89 7.54 2.62 3.50
C LYS A 89 8.16 3.13 4.80
N ASP A 90 9.48 3.14 4.94
CA ASP A 90 10.17 3.57 6.16
C ASP A 90 10.00 5.07 6.41
N LEU A 91 9.96 5.88 5.35
CA LEU A 91 9.67 7.31 5.44
C LEU A 91 8.30 7.56 6.06
N LEU A 92 7.27 6.85 5.59
CA LEU A 92 5.89 7.01 6.06
C LEU A 92 5.64 6.33 7.42
N LYS A 93 6.32 5.21 7.71
CA LYS A 93 6.19 4.47 8.98
C LYS A 93 6.62 5.27 10.21
N LYS A 94 7.22 6.45 10.04
CA LYS A 94 7.52 7.38 11.14
C LYS A 94 6.27 7.79 11.92
N GLU A 95 5.15 8.04 11.22
CA GLU A 95 3.90 8.50 11.84
C GLU A 95 2.64 7.81 11.28
N CYS A 96 2.81 6.90 10.30
CA CYS A 96 1.74 6.10 9.72
C CYS A 96 1.90 4.61 10.07
N VAL A 97 0.79 3.89 10.17
CA VAL A 97 0.74 2.46 9.84
C VAL A 97 0.74 2.34 8.32
N VAL A 98 1.66 1.58 7.74
CA VAL A 98 1.83 1.47 6.28
C VAL A 98 1.75 0.02 5.83
N HIS A 99 0.75 -0.30 5.01
CA HIS A 99 0.60 -1.60 4.39
C HIS A 99 0.90 -1.51 2.90
N VAL A 100 2.10 -1.92 2.47
CA VAL A 100 2.40 -2.10 1.05
C VAL A 100 1.68 -3.36 0.60
N VAL A 101 0.71 -3.24 -0.30
CA VAL A 101 -0.17 -4.35 -0.68
C VAL A 101 0.11 -4.87 -2.07
N ALA A 102 0.65 -4.03 -2.97
CA ALA A 102 0.96 -4.44 -4.32
C ALA A 102 2.08 -3.59 -4.93
N ARG A 103 2.81 -4.18 -5.87
CA ARG A 103 3.76 -3.51 -6.75
C ARG A 103 3.71 -4.14 -8.13
N VAL A 104 3.84 -3.35 -9.18
CA VAL A 104 3.94 -3.83 -10.55
C VAL A 104 4.99 -3.04 -11.32
N ALA A 105 5.85 -3.75 -12.06
CA ALA A 105 6.80 -3.11 -12.96
C ALA A 105 6.06 -2.46 -14.14
N THR A 106 6.52 -1.29 -14.56
CA THR A 106 6.03 -0.58 -15.75
C THR A 106 7.14 -0.47 -16.78
N ASP A 107 6.85 0.15 -17.92
CA ASP A 107 7.86 0.41 -18.96
C ASP A 107 9.00 1.35 -18.50
N PHE A 108 8.76 2.16 -17.47
CA PHE A 108 9.64 3.25 -17.04
C PHE A 108 9.97 3.18 -15.54
N GLY A 109 9.56 2.13 -14.84
CA GLY A 109 9.76 2.02 -13.39
C GLY A 109 8.73 1.11 -12.74
N MET A 110 7.96 1.63 -11.80
CA MET A 110 6.96 0.84 -11.06
C MET A 110 5.75 1.64 -10.60
N ILE A 111 4.64 0.92 -10.40
CA ILE A 111 3.48 1.39 -9.63
C ILE A 111 3.42 0.57 -8.35
N MET A 112 3.15 1.21 -7.21
CA MET A 112 2.91 0.52 -5.95
C MET A 112 1.70 1.09 -5.21
N ASP A 113 0.96 0.20 -4.55
CA ASP A 113 -0.21 0.54 -3.75
C ASP A 113 0.09 0.30 -2.28
N MET A 114 -0.18 1.33 -1.47
CA MET A 114 -0.10 1.27 -0.02
C MET A 114 -1.43 1.65 0.62
N TYR A 115 -1.70 1.16 1.82
CA TYR A 115 -2.75 1.66 2.70
C TYR A 115 -2.17 2.27 3.96
N ILE A 116 -2.69 3.45 4.33
CA ILE A 116 -2.22 4.23 5.48
C ILE A 116 -3.37 4.72 6.37
N ASP A 117 -3.06 4.99 7.63
CA ASP A 117 -3.97 5.55 8.63
C ASP A 117 -3.91 7.08 8.73
N ASN A 118 -2.75 7.70 8.49
CA ASN A 118 -2.52 9.14 8.63
C ASN A 118 -2.22 9.84 7.28
N PRO A 119 -3.26 10.24 6.51
CA PRO A 119 -3.08 10.85 5.20
C PRO A 119 -2.47 12.26 5.26
N GLU A 120 -2.70 13.02 6.35
CA GLU A 120 -2.21 14.39 6.49
C GLU A 120 -0.68 14.41 6.60
N PHE A 121 -0.14 13.55 7.49
CA PHE A 121 1.30 13.37 7.60
C PHE A 121 1.93 12.87 6.30
N ALA A 122 1.31 11.86 5.68
CA ALA A 122 1.82 11.29 4.44
C ALA A 122 1.84 12.33 3.30
N GLN A 123 0.77 13.12 3.15
CA GLN A 123 0.70 14.17 2.16
C GLN A 123 1.79 15.22 2.39
N ALA A 124 1.92 15.75 3.61
CA ALA A 124 2.95 16.73 3.93
C ALA A 124 4.36 16.18 3.63
N THR A 125 4.66 14.97 4.10
CA THR A 125 5.96 14.32 3.91
C THR A 125 6.31 14.12 2.43
N LEU A 126 5.35 13.68 1.61
CA LEU A 126 5.57 13.44 0.19
C LEU A 126 5.63 14.74 -0.62
N MET A 127 4.89 15.78 -0.23
CA MET A 127 5.02 17.11 -0.83
C MET A 127 6.40 17.70 -0.55
N ASP A 128 6.86 17.67 0.70
CA ASP A 128 8.19 18.12 1.08
C ASP A 128 9.30 17.37 0.33
N LEU A 129 9.13 16.06 0.15
CA LEU A 129 10.08 15.25 -0.64
C LEU A 129 10.06 15.65 -2.12
N ASN A 130 8.88 15.94 -2.66
CA ASN A 130 8.69 16.34 -4.06
C ASN A 130 9.13 17.79 -4.35
N GLU A 131 9.42 18.60 -3.33
CA GLU A 131 9.93 19.96 -3.50
C GLU A 131 11.47 20.06 -3.45
N LYS A 132 12.17 18.97 -3.12
CA LYS A 132 13.64 18.96 -3.11
C LYS A 132 14.22 19.08 -4.53
N GLU A 133 15.29 19.85 -4.68
CA GLU A 133 16.00 19.98 -5.97
C GLU A 133 16.94 18.79 -6.26
N ASP A 134 17.46 18.16 -5.21
CA ASP A 134 18.26 16.92 -5.27
C ASP A 134 17.33 15.73 -4.99
N LYS A 135 16.55 15.34 -6.01
CA LYS A 135 15.81 14.08 -5.96
C LYS A 135 16.61 13.01 -6.67
N TRP A 136 16.86 11.94 -5.94
CA TRP A 136 17.42 10.71 -6.48
C TRP A 136 16.36 9.83 -7.17
N ILE A 137 15.05 10.17 -7.02
CA ILE A 137 13.92 9.46 -7.63
C ILE A 137 12.83 10.46 -8.02
N GLU A 138 12.32 10.32 -9.25
CA GLU A 138 11.10 11.00 -9.70
C GLU A 138 9.87 10.14 -9.41
N PHE A 139 8.86 10.74 -8.77
CA PHE A 139 7.63 10.02 -8.42
C PHE A 139 6.39 10.92 -8.42
N GLY A 140 5.25 10.32 -8.73
CA GLY A 140 3.92 10.86 -8.48
C GLY A 140 3.19 10.03 -7.43
N CYS A 141 2.25 10.64 -6.71
CA CYS A 141 1.39 9.93 -5.78
C CYS A 141 -0.07 10.41 -5.82
N GLY A 142 -1.00 9.49 -5.64
CA GLY A 142 -2.44 9.75 -5.58
C GLY A 142 -3.04 9.22 -4.28
N PHE A 143 -3.87 10.03 -3.63
CA PHE A 143 -4.57 9.66 -2.39
C PHE A 143 -6.05 9.42 -2.66
N LYS A 144 -6.55 8.26 -2.23
CA LYS A 144 -7.95 7.87 -2.39
C LYS A 144 -8.50 7.33 -1.08
N TYR A 145 -9.59 7.94 -0.59
CA TYR A 145 -10.32 7.40 0.55
C TYR A 145 -11.04 6.09 0.15
N ASP A 146 -10.57 4.98 0.71
CA ASP A 146 -11.04 3.62 0.47
C ASP A 146 -11.08 2.79 1.79
N PRO A 147 -11.99 3.12 2.72
CA PRO A 147 -12.07 2.49 4.06
C PRO A 147 -12.44 1.01 4.04
N LYS A 148 -12.84 0.48 2.87
CA LYS A 148 -13.18 -0.93 2.68
C LYS A 148 -12.18 -1.65 1.78
N TRP A 149 -11.07 -0.99 1.43
CA TRP A 149 -10.01 -1.53 0.57
C TRP A 149 -10.59 -2.18 -0.69
N LYS A 150 -11.50 -1.47 -1.37
CA LYS A 150 -12.11 -1.88 -2.63
C LYS A 150 -11.06 -2.01 -3.73
N GLU A 151 -10.07 -1.11 -3.76
CA GLU A 151 -9.01 -1.14 -4.77
C GLU A 151 -8.17 -2.40 -4.64
N TYR A 152 -7.71 -2.69 -3.42
CA TYR A 152 -7.00 -3.93 -3.13
C TYR A 152 -7.84 -5.17 -3.47
N ARG A 153 -9.13 -5.19 -3.10
CA ARG A 153 -10.02 -6.32 -3.43
C ARG A 153 -10.21 -6.50 -4.94
N ARG A 154 -10.27 -5.40 -5.71
CA ARG A 154 -10.33 -5.45 -7.17
C ARG A 154 -9.09 -6.15 -7.71
N ILE A 155 -7.90 -5.74 -7.28
CA ILE A 155 -6.63 -6.34 -7.72
C ILE A 155 -6.56 -7.82 -7.29
N ALA A 156 -6.85 -8.12 -6.02
CA ALA A 156 -6.84 -9.49 -5.50
C ALA A 156 -7.78 -10.44 -6.25
N SER A 157 -8.93 -9.96 -6.74
CA SER A 157 -9.86 -10.78 -7.53
C SER A 157 -9.31 -11.19 -8.91
N LEU A 158 -8.27 -10.53 -9.41
CA LEU A 158 -7.60 -10.89 -10.66
C LEU A 158 -6.62 -12.07 -10.49
N VAL A 159 -6.31 -12.41 -9.24
CA VAL A 159 -5.25 -13.37 -8.88
C VAL A 159 -5.83 -14.70 -8.37
N GLY A 160 -7.07 -14.71 -7.86
CA GLY A 160 -7.75 -15.90 -7.32
C GLY A 160 -8.89 -15.62 -6.34
#